data_AF-A0A931W150-F1
#
_entry.id   AF-A0A931W150-F1
#
_cell.length_a   1.000
_cell.length_b   1.000
_cell.length_c   1.000
_cell.angle_alpha   90.00
_cell.angle_beta   90.00
_cell.angle_gamma   90.00
#
_symmetry.space_group_name_H-M   'P 1'
#
loop_
_entity.id
_entity.type
_entity.pdbx_description
1 polymer ?
#
loop_
_entity_poly.entity_id
_entity_poly.type
_entity_poly.pdbx_seq_one_letter_code
_entity_poly.pdbx_strand_id
1 'polypeptide(L)'
;MLTSPAENRGDTTMRTYYLQVPGKRKDSDSWRYSKKARKVTRDVASDRQDDQGSMHTTRDDNEGREPWQENHRILGEDLYKGQACFVVESVHRSKDYYLGKRVIWVEKTNFLDLHEEQYDPEGRLWKILEKEWFQVRPGNWWFPRLMNSIKLPMGRRTIHQTPIYRIHEGPVKDDYNMQGLRKQVPWIEVEGVLPPKSSYADLPPEP
;
A
#
# COMPACT_ATOMS: atom_id res chain seq x y z
N MET A 1 0.28 -1.81 -15.02
CA MET A 1 0.11 -3.21 -15.46
C MET A 1 0.85 -4.10 -14.47
N LEU A 2 0.26 -5.21 -14.05
CA LEU A 2 0.89 -6.15 -13.12
C LEU A 2 1.84 -7.09 -13.89
N THR A 3 3.01 -7.33 -13.30
CA THR A 3 4.06 -8.21 -13.87
C THR A 3 4.14 -9.55 -13.15
N SER A 4 3.63 -9.63 -11.92
CA SER A 4 3.69 -10.77 -11.02
C SER A 4 2.50 -10.72 -10.05
N PRO A 5 2.03 -11.86 -9.50
CA PRO A 5 2.43 -13.23 -9.86
C PRO A 5 1.96 -13.59 -11.28
N ALA A 6 2.41 -14.73 -11.82
CA ALA A 6 2.24 -15.09 -13.23
C ALA A 6 0.77 -15.09 -13.68
N GLU A 7 -0.14 -15.47 -12.80
CA GLU A 7 -1.59 -15.48 -12.99
C GLU A 7 -2.20 -14.09 -13.21
N ASN A 8 -1.58 -13.04 -12.68
CA ASN A 8 -2.04 -11.66 -12.80
C ASN A 8 -1.25 -10.89 -13.88
N ARG A 9 -0.34 -11.55 -14.59
CA ARG A 9 0.54 -10.91 -15.56
C ARG A 9 -0.25 -10.31 -16.72
N GLY A 10 -0.11 -9.00 -16.90
CA GLY A 10 -0.83 -8.23 -17.93
C GLY A 10 -2.16 -7.66 -17.49
N ASP A 11 -2.60 -7.93 -16.26
CA ASP A 11 -3.78 -7.30 -15.69
C ASP A 11 -3.52 -5.81 -15.46
N THR A 12 -4.56 -5.00 -15.64
CA THR A 12 -4.49 -3.54 -15.50
C THR A 12 -5.61 -3.07 -14.60
N THR A 13 -5.28 -2.15 -13.70
CA THR A 13 -6.24 -1.53 -12.79
C THR A 13 -6.26 -0.04 -13.04
N MET A 14 -7.45 0.53 -13.04
CA MET A 14 -7.69 1.97 -13.05
C MET A 14 -8.38 2.31 -11.74
N ARG A 15 -7.87 3.32 -11.04
CA ARG A 15 -8.46 3.82 -9.80
C ARG A 15 -8.63 5.32 -9.87
N THR A 16 -9.78 5.79 -9.39
CA THR A 16 -10.08 7.20 -9.18
C THR A 16 -10.12 7.45 -7.68
N TYR A 17 -9.20 8.29 -7.21
CA TYR A 17 -9.15 8.75 -5.83
C TYR A 17 -9.89 10.08 -5.71
N TYR A 18 -10.56 10.26 -4.57
CA TYR A 18 -11.28 11.48 -4.25
C TYR A 18 -10.56 12.19 -3.12
N LEU A 19 -10.56 13.52 -3.14
CA LEU A 19 -10.16 14.30 -1.99
C LEU A 19 -11.14 14.00 -0.85
N GLN A 20 -10.62 13.49 0.25
CA GLN A 20 -11.42 13.20 1.43
C GLN A 20 -11.52 14.46 2.29
N VAL A 21 -12.66 14.66 2.94
CA VAL A 21 -12.84 15.74 3.91
C VAL A 21 -13.44 15.18 5.20
N PRO A 22 -13.18 15.80 6.36
CA PRO A 22 -13.79 15.39 7.62
C PRO A 22 -15.30 15.24 7.51
N GLY A 23 -15.83 14.09 7.93
CA GLY A 23 -17.26 13.77 7.89
C GLY A 23 -17.83 13.42 6.52
N LYS A 24 -17.06 13.49 5.43
CA LYS A 24 -17.47 13.02 4.09
C LYS A 24 -16.35 12.23 3.45
N ARG A 25 -16.45 10.91 3.55
CA ARG A 25 -15.56 9.98 2.87
C ARG A 25 -16.25 9.43 1.63
N LYS A 26 -15.53 9.38 0.51
CA LYS A 26 -15.93 8.66 -0.70
C LYS A 26 -14.87 7.65 -1.05
N ASP A 27 -15.25 6.38 -1.06
CA ASP A 27 -14.34 5.32 -1.51
C ASP A 27 -13.91 5.51 -2.95
N SER A 28 -12.69 5.06 -3.25
CA SER A 28 -12.15 5.08 -4.60
C SER A 28 -12.98 4.21 -5.53
N ASP A 29 -13.23 4.69 -6.73
CA ASP A 29 -13.77 3.84 -7.79
C ASP A 29 -12.63 3.08 -8.47
N SER A 30 -12.75 1.75 -8.54
CA SER A 30 -11.72 0.87 -9.11
C SER A 30 -12.30 -0.06 -10.16
N TRP A 31 -11.57 -0.22 -11.26
CA TRP A 31 -11.87 -1.20 -12.31
C TRP A 31 -10.62 -1.98 -12.65
N ARG A 32 -10.80 -3.28 -12.86
CA ARG A 32 -9.73 -4.19 -13.25
C ARG A 32 -10.06 -4.82 -14.59
N TYR A 33 -9.11 -4.78 -15.50
CA TYR A 33 -9.09 -5.63 -16.68
C TYR A 33 -8.25 -6.88 -16.38
N SER A 34 -8.88 -8.05 -16.48
CA SER A 34 -8.17 -9.33 -16.48
C SER A 34 -7.83 -9.73 -17.91
N LYS A 35 -6.54 -9.93 -18.19
CA LYS A 35 -6.07 -10.40 -19.50
C LYS A 35 -6.53 -11.82 -19.77
N LYS A 36 -6.50 -12.69 -18.76
CA LYS A 36 -6.91 -14.10 -18.87
C LYS A 36 -8.40 -14.22 -19.19
N ALA A 37 -9.25 -13.49 -18.48
CA ALA A 37 -10.70 -13.50 -18.73
C ALA A 37 -11.13 -12.57 -19.88
N ARG A 38 -10.22 -11.72 -20.38
CA ARG A 38 -10.48 -10.64 -21.34
C ARG A 38 -11.66 -9.75 -20.95
N LYS A 39 -11.87 -9.56 -19.65
CA LYS A 39 -13.05 -8.90 -19.08
C LYS A 39 -12.61 -7.75 -18.20
N VAL A 40 -13.35 -6.64 -18.29
CA VAL A 40 -13.26 -5.56 -17.32
C VAL A 40 -14.35 -5.77 -16.26
N THR A 41 -13.98 -5.76 -14.99
CA THR A 41 -14.89 -5.84 -13.85
C THR A 41 -14.70 -4.61 -12.98
N ARG A 42 -15.80 -4.10 -12.41
CA ARG A 42 -15.70 -3.12 -11.33
C ARG A 42 -15.24 -3.85 -10.08
N ASP A 43 -14.15 -3.36 -9.48
CA ASP A 43 -13.81 -3.75 -8.12
C ASP A 43 -14.75 -2.97 -7.21
N VAL A 44 -15.73 -3.67 -6.65
CA VAL A 44 -16.56 -3.08 -5.60
C VAL A 44 -15.60 -2.67 -4.46
N ALA A 45 -15.91 -1.55 -3.79
CA ALA A 45 -15.26 -1.26 -2.52
C ALA A 45 -15.61 -2.40 -1.55
N SER A 46 -14.79 -3.45 -1.55
CA SER A 46 -14.80 -4.47 -0.51
C SER A 46 -14.43 -3.82 0.80
N ASP A 47 -14.75 -4.49 1.91
CA ASP A 47 -14.30 -4.09 3.23
C ASP A 47 -12.82 -3.74 3.18
N ARG A 48 -12.51 -2.50 3.60
CA ARG A 48 -11.14 -1.95 3.52
C ARG A 48 -10.13 -2.71 4.38
N GLN A 49 -10.68 -3.58 5.22
CA GLN A 49 -10.08 -4.32 6.32
C GLN A 49 -9.68 -5.75 5.89
N ASP A 50 -10.22 -6.24 4.77
CA ASP A 50 -9.94 -7.58 4.27
C ASP A 50 -8.66 -7.65 3.42
N ASP A 51 -8.04 -8.83 3.42
CA ASP A 51 -6.92 -9.16 2.54
C ASP A 51 -7.35 -9.04 1.06
N GLN A 52 -6.54 -8.36 0.25
CA GLN A 52 -6.85 -8.15 -1.17
C GLN A 52 -6.46 -9.38 -2.01
N GLY A 53 -7.41 -10.30 -2.19
CA GLY A 53 -7.19 -11.52 -2.97
C GLY A 53 -6.20 -12.45 -2.27
N SER A 54 -5.09 -12.79 -2.94
CA SER A 54 -4.00 -13.58 -2.33
C SER A 54 -2.96 -12.73 -1.59
N MET A 55 -3.13 -11.40 -1.57
CA MET A 55 -2.18 -10.47 -0.96
C MET A 55 -2.51 -10.27 0.52
N HIS A 56 -1.51 -10.37 1.38
CA HIS A 56 -1.64 -10.11 2.82
C HIS A 56 -1.52 -8.62 3.15
N THR A 57 -2.23 -7.83 2.36
CA THR A 57 -2.35 -6.38 2.50
C THR A 57 -3.81 -6.01 2.30
N THR A 58 -4.31 -5.13 3.16
CA THR A 58 -5.67 -4.63 3.11
C THR A 58 -5.77 -3.42 2.19
N ARG A 59 -6.98 -2.90 1.98
CA ARG A 59 -7.13 -1.63 1.25
C ARG A 59 -6.59 -0.45 2.04
N ASP A 60 -6.76 -0.45 3.36
CA ASP A 60 -6.17 0.59 4.20
C ASP A 60 -4.64 0.58 4.18
N ASP A 61 -4.00 -0.57 3.99
CA ASP A 61 -2.54 -0.63 3.83
C ASP A 61 -2.07 0.07 2.54
N ASN A 62 -2.86 -0.03 1.46
CA ASN A 62 -2.49 0.44 0.12
C ASN A 62 -2.96 1.86 -0.19
N GLU A 63 -4.13 2.25 0.32
CA GLU A 63 -4.77 3.54 0.06
C GLU A 63 -4.66 4.51 1.24
N GLY A 64 -4.20 4.02 2.39
CA GLY A 64 -4.07 4.81 3.60
C GLY A 64 -5.39 5.04 4.34
N ARG A 65 -5.25 5.80 5.41
CA ARG A 65 -6.31 6.26 6.32
C ARG A 65 -6.19 7.77 6.42
N GLU A 66 -7.32 8.44 6.58
CA GLU A 66 -7.28 9.88 6.75
C GLU A 66 -6.84 10.24 8.17
N PRO A 67 -5.99 11.26 8.37
CA PRO A 67 -5.45 11.61 9.69
C PRO A 67 -6.54 11.88 10.75
N TRP A 68 -7.69 12.41 10.36
CA TRP A 68 -8.78 12.70 11.29
C TRP A 68 -9.61 11.47 11.70
N GLN A 69 -9.36 10.29 11.11
CA GLN A 69 -10.01 9.04 11.52
C GLN A 69 -9.35 8.42 12.74
N GLU A 70 -8.15 8.86 13.08
CA GLU A 70 -7.35 8.31 14.17
C GLU A 70 -7.05 9.39 15.21
N ASN A 71 -6.62 8.94 16.38
CA ASN A 71 -5.97 9.75 17.39
C ASN A 71 -4.50 9.36 17.41
N HIS A 72 -3.61 10.34 17.28
CA HIS A 72 -2.18 10.12 17.15
C HIS A 72 -1.45 10.63 18.39
N ARG A 73 -0.44 9.89 18.83
CA ARG A 73 0.46 10.28 19.92
C ARG A 73 1.90 9.92 19.56
N ILE A 74 2.80 10.88 19.68
CA ILE A 74 4.24 10.61 19.62
C ILE A 74 4.63 9.87 20.91
N LEU A 75 5.12 8.65 20.79
CA LEU A 75 5.63 7.86 21.90
C LEU A 75 7.08 8.23 22.25
N GLY A 76 7.83 8.69 21.25
CA GLY A 76 9.22 9.08 21.41
C GLY A 76 9.93 9.17 20.06
N GLU A 77 11.24 8.98 20.11
CA GLU A 77 12.13 9.01 18.95
C GLU A 77 12.97 7.76 18.94
N ASP A 78 13.30 7.26 17.75
CA ASP A 78 14.09 6.04 17.57
C ASP A 78 14.86 6.09 16.24
N LEU A 79 15.79 5.15 16.04
CA LEU A 79 16.50 4.94 14.79
C LEU A 79 15.93 3.73 14.06
N TYR A 80 15.37 3.93 12.88
CA TYR A 80 15.01 2.82 11.98
C TYR A 80 15.97 2.74 10.82
N LYS A 81 16.73 1.62 10.73
CA LYS A 81 17.77 1.40 9.70
C LYS A 81 18.74 2.60 9.58
N GLY A 82 19.11 3.18 10.72
CA GLY A 82 20.01 4.34 10.81
C GLY A 82 19.38 5.70 10.54
N GLN A 83 18.08 5.77 10.24
CA GLN A 83 17.35 7.02 10.05
C GLN A 83 16.66 7.45 11.33
N ALA A 84 16.78 8.73 11.70
CA ALA A 84 16.08 9.29 12.86
C ALA A 84 14.58 9.40 12.57
N CYS A 85 13.77 8.81 13.43
CA CYS A 85 12.32 8.74 13.30
C CYS A 85 11.61 9.25 14.55
N PHE A 86 10.40 9.79 14.35
CA PHE A 86 9.38 9.82 15.39
C PHE A 86 8.70 8.45 15.44
N VAL A 87 8.45 7.95 16.65
CA VAL A 87 7.63 6.76 16.87
C VAL A 87 6.22 7.22 17.23
N VAL A 88 5.26 6.96 16.36
CA VAL A 88 3.89 7.49 16.46
C VAL A 88 2.91 6.35 16.66
N GLU A 89 2.18 6.37 17.77
CA GLU A 89 1.02 5.51 17.98
C GLU A 89 -0.21 6.15 17.33
N SER A 90 -0.98 5.35 16.59
CA SER A 90 -2.23 5.75 15.95
C SER A 90 -3.34 4.76 16.32
N VAL A 91 -4.41 5.28 16.91
CA VAL A 91 -5.59 4.49 17.32
C VAL A 91 -6.82 5.02 16.59
N HIS A 92 -7.53 4.14 15.89
CA HIS A 92 -8.72 4.53 15.15
C HIS A 92 -9.85 4.98 16.10
N ARG A 93 -10.61 6.01 15.71
CA ARG A 93 -11.68 6.59 16.54
C ARG A 93 -12.90 5.68 16.68
N SER A 94 -13.13 4.82 15.69
CA SER A 94 -14.14 3.76 15.77
C SER A 94 -13.64 2.63 16.66
N LYS A 95 -14.45 2.24 17.66
CA LYS A 95 -14.13 1.12 18.57
C LYS A 95 -14.21 -0.25 17.90
N ASP A 96 -15.02 -0.37 16.86
CA ASP A 96 -15.22 -1.63 16.13
C ASP A 96 -14.24 -1.78 14.96
N TYR A 97 -13.14 -1.01 14.96
CA TYR A 97 -12.12 -1.11 13.93
C TYR A 97 -11.28 -2.38 14.13
N TYR A 98 -10.93 -3.06 13.03
CA TYR A 98 -10.22 -4.35 13.09
C TYR A 98 -8.81 -4.31 13.67
N LEU A 99 -8.19 -3.12 13.78
CA LEU A 99 -6.90 -2.95 14.45
C LEU A 99 -7.12 -2.26 15.79
N GLY A 100 -6.45 -2.75 16.83
CA GLY A 100 -6.39 -2.09 18.12
C GLY A 100 -5.54 -0.82 18.06
N LYS A 101 -4.37 -0.90 17.41
CA LYS A 101 -3.48 0.26 17.20
C LYS A 101 -2.45 0.00 16.10
N ARG A 102 -1.80 1.09 15.68
CA ARG A 102 -0.63 1.08 14.80
C ARG A 102 0.51 1.86 15.46
N VAL A 103 1.74 1.38 15.33
CA VAL A 103 2.95 2.09 15.75
C VAL A 103 3.81 2.31 14.51
N ILE A 104 4.12 3.58 14.21
CA ILE A 104 4.69 3.99 12.92
C ILE A 104 5.98 4.76 13.16
N TRP A 105 7.05 4.37 12.46
CA TRP A 105 8.32 5.09 12.45
C TRP A 105 8.32 6.04 11.27
N VAL A 106 8.17 7.32 11.56
CA VAL A 106 8.09 8.41 10.60
C VAL A 106 9.43 9.16 10.59
N GLU A 107 10.14 9.14 9.48
CA GLU A 107 11.46 9.75 9.39
C GLU A 107 11.41 11.28 9.46
N LYS A 108 12.36 11.90 10.18
CA LYS A 108 12.28 13.31 10.59
C LYS A 108 12.55 14.33 9.48
N THR A 109 13.06 13.91 8.32
CA THR A 109 13.48 14.80 7.22
C THR A 109 12.32 15.12 6.29
N ASN A 110 11.63 14.10 5.75
CA ASN A 110 10.51 14.24 4.81
C ASN A 110 9.22 13.59 5.32
N PHE A 111 9.17 13.14 6.57
CA PHE A 111 7.98 12.58 7.21
C PHE A 111 7.41 11.33 6.52
N LEU A 112 8.29 10.53 5.92
CA LEU A 112 7.94 9.26 5.28
C LEU A 112 7.84 8.16 6.34
N ASP A 113 6.80 7.33 6.26
CA ASP A 113 6.63 6.16 7.12
C ASP A 113 7.49 5.00 6.60
N LEU A 114 8.50 4.60 7.37
CA LEU A 114 9.47 3.58 6.96
C LEU A 114 9.09 2.19 7.48
N HIS A 115 8.47 2.15 8.66
CA HIS A 115 8.09 0.93 9.37
C HIS A 115 6.77 1.15 10.09
N GLU A 116 5.88 0.18 10.03
CA GLU A 116 4.60 0.19 10.70
C GLU A 116 4.32 -1.19 11.31
N GLU A 117 3.99 -1.18 12.60
CA GLU A 117 3.50 -2.33 13.35
C GLU A 117 2.00 -2.20 13.56
N GLN A 118 1.25 -3.21 13.17
CA GLN A 118 -0.20 -3.27 13.33
C GLN A 118 -0.54 -4.30 14.40
N TYR A 119 -1.29 -3.87 15.40
CA TYR A 119 -1.74 -4.69 16.52
C TYR A 119 -3.23 -4.98 16.39
N ASP A 120 -3.63 -6.22 16.68
CA ASP A 120 -5.03 -6.60 16.74
C ASP A 120 -5.75 -5.97 17.96
N PRO A 121 -7.09 -6.09 18.08
CA PRO A 121 -7.83 -5.53 19.21
C PRO A 121 -7.44 -6.12 20.57
N GLU A 122 -6.87 -7.33 20.60
CA GLU A 122 -6.33 -7.97 21.80
C GLU A 122 -4.92 -7.49 22.16
N GLY A 123 -4.31 -6.64 21.33
CA GLY A 123 -2.99 -6.07 21.54
C GLY A 123 -1.83 -6.95 21.10
N ARG A 124 -2.08 -8.01 20.32
CA ARG A 124 -1.03 -8.86 19.74
C ARG A 124 -0.52 -8.24 18.45
N LEU A 125 0.79 -8.32 18.22
CA LEU A 125 1.39 -7.87 16.97
C LEU A 125 0.92 -8.77 15.83
N TRP A 126 0.16 -8.19 14.90
CA TRP A 126 -0.55 -8.93 13.86
C TRP A 126 0.13 -8.84 12.50
N LYS A 127 0.64 -7.66 12.16
CA LYS A 127 1.29 -7.40 10.87
C LYS A 127 2.38 -6.36 11.01
N ILE A 128 3.43 -6.52 10.20
CA ILE A 128 4.50 -5.54 10.01
C ILE A 128 4.50 -5.10 8.54
N LEU A 129 4.61 -3.80 8.32
CA LEU A 129 4.81 -3.19 7.00
C LEU A 129 6.11 -2.40 7.01
N GLU A 130 6.99 -2.70 6.07
CA GLU A 130 8.18 -1.88 5.80
C GLU A 130 8.05 -1.24 4.42
N LYS A 131 8.42 0.04 4.29
CA LYS A 131 8.32 0.78 3.03
C LYS A 131 9.65 1.40 2.67
N GLU A 132 9.99 1.32 1.39
CA GLU A 132 11.05 2.12 0.79
C GLU A 132 10.43 3.11 -0.18
N TRP A 133 10.75 4.38 0.03
CA TRP A 133 10.18 5.48 -0.72
C TRP A 133 11.13 5.96 -1.81
N PHE A 134 10.55 6.45 -2.90
CA PHE A 134 11.28 7.03 -4.02
C PHE A 134 10.66 8.37 -4.39
N GLN A 135 11.52 9.39 -4.55
CA GLN A 135 11.10 10.70 -5.01
C GLN A 135 11.06 10.74 -6.55
N VAL A 136 9.89 11.04 -7.11
CA VAL A 136 9.72 11.18 -8.56
C VAL A 136 9.99 12.63 -8.95
N ARG A 137 11.06 12.84 -9.72
CA ARG A 137 11.50 14.15 -10.22
C ARG A 137 10.85 14.51 -11.56
N PRO A 138 10.75 15.82 -11.93
CA PRO A 138 11.27 16.99 -11.21
C PRO A 138 10.41 17.47 -10.03
N GLY A 139 9.21 16.92 -9.83
CA GLY A 139 8.36 17.29 -8.71
C GLY A 139 8.88 16.78 -7.36
N ASN A 140 8.16 17.17 -6.30
CA ASN A 140 8.43 16.73 -4.94
C ASN A 140 7.41 15.67 -4.48
N TRP A 141 7.22 14.64 -5.30
CA TRP A 141 6.27 13.56 -5.00
C TRP A 141 7.02 12.30 -4.56
N TRP A 142 6.57 11.72 -3.47
CA TRP A 142 7.13 10.50 -2.91
C TRP A 142 6.16 9.35 -3.09
N PHE A 143 6.66 8.22 -3.58
CA PHE A 143 5.87 7.01 -3.76
C PHE A 143 6.60 5.77 -3.20
N PRO A 144 5.87 4.77 -2.69
CA PRO A 144 6.47 3.57 -2.13
C PRO A 144 6.97 2.65 -3.25
N ARG A 145 8.28 2.66 -3.49
CA ARG A 145 8.94 1.79 -4.48
C ARG A 145 8.87 0.33 -4.08
N LEU A 146 9.02 0.05 -2.79
CA LEU A 146 8.93 -1.28 -2.19
C LEU A 146 8.02 -1.19 -0.97
N MET A 147 7.10 -2.14 -0.84
CA MET A 147 6.38 -2.38 0.41
C MET A 147 6.47 -3.87 0.74
N ASN A 148 6.96 -4.16 1.94
CA ASN A 148 7.10 -5.50 2.47
C ASN A 148 6.09 -5.70 3.60
N SER A 149 5.05 -6.49 3.35
CA SER A 149 4.02 -6.86 4.33
C SER A 149 4.30 -8.24 4.89
N ILE A 150 4.32 -8.37 6.21
CA ILE A 150 4.51 -9.61 6.94
C ILE A 150 3.31 -9.80 7.87
N LYS A 151 2.51 -10.84 7.63
CA LYS A 151 1.38 -11.22 8.48
C LYS A 151 1.82 -12.36 9.40
N LEU A 152 2.00 -12.04 10.69
CA LEU A 152 2.66 -12.91 11.65
C LEU A 152 1.86 -14.19 11.96
N PRO A 153 0.54 -14.15 12.27
CA PRO A 153 -0.19 -15.37 12.66
C PRO A 153 -0.25 -16.44 11.57
N MET A 154 -0.09 -16.04 10.31
CA MET A 154 -0.11 -16.97 9.17
C MET A 154 1.31 -17.32 8.70
N GLY A 155 2.35 -16.65 9.21
CA GLY A 155 3.70 -16.73 8.68
C GLY A 155 3.74 -16.44 7.18
N ARG A 156 3.07 -15.37 6.71
CA ARG A 156 2.99 -15.04 5.27
C ARG A 156 3.53 -13.66 4.97
N ARG A 157 4.09 -13.50 3.78
CA ARG A 157 4.72 -12.27 3.30
C ARG A 157 4.19 -11.88 1.93
N THR A 158 3.97 -10.59 1.72
CA THR A 158 3.66 -10.01 0.42
C THR A 158 4.61 -8.86 0.14
N ILE A 159 5.26 -8.89 -1.03
CA ILE A 159 6.14 -7.82 -1.48
C ILE A 159 5.50 -7.13 -2.67
N HIS A 160 5.22 -5.83 -2.51
CA HIS A 160 4.77 -4.96 -3.59
C HIS A 160 5.96 -4.17 -4.11
N GLN A 161 6.19 -4.21 -5.42
CA GLN A 161 7.27 -3.47 -6.07
C GLN A 161 6.72 -2.63 -7.21
N THR A 162 7.01 -1.34 -7.19
CA THR A 162 6.68 -0.42 -8.28
C THR A 162 7.97 0.16 -8.83
N PRO A 163 8.54 -0.42 -9.89
CA PRO A 163 9.87 -0.06 -10.34
C PRO A 163 9.88 1.18 -11.26
N ILE A 164 8.71 1.58 -11.79
CA ILE A 164 8.55 2.76 -12.64
C ILE A 164 7.31 3.55 -12.20
N TYR A 165 7.51 4.84 -11.98
CA TYR A 165 6.44 5.84 -11.88
C TYR A 165 6.46 6.72 -13.12
N ARG A 166 5.28 6.97 -13.69
CA ARG A 166 5.08 7.96 -14.75
C ARG A 166 4.00 8.92 -14.28
N ILE A 167 4.38 10.18 -14.15
CA ILE A 167 3.47 11.25 -13.76
C ILE A 167 3.18 12.07 -15.00
N HIS A 168 1.91 12.26 -15.29
CA HIS A 168 1.44 13.11 -16.37
C HIS A 168 0.77 14.33 -15.75
N GLU A 169 1.33 15.50 -16.01
CA GLU A 169 0.71 16.79 -15.70
C GLU A 169 -0.14 17.24 -16.90
N GLY A 170 -1.34 17.77 -16.64
CA GLY A 170 -2.26 18.25 -17.68
C GLY A 170 -3.62 17.56 -17.66
N PRO A 171 -4.52 17.89 -18.61
CA PRO A 171 -5.85 17.28 -18.66
C PRO A 171 -5.72 15.77 -18.76
N VAL A 172 -6.53 15.09 -17.93
CA VAL A 172 -6.70 13.64 -17.95
C VAL A 172 -7.09 13.27 -19.39
N LYS A 173 -6.15 12.68 -20.15
CA LYS A 173 -6.41 12.22 -21.52
C LYS A 173 -7.62 11.29 -21.51
N ASP A 174 -8.26 11.11 -22.67
CA ASP A 174 -9.33 10.10 -22.93
C ASP A 174 -8.89 8.64 -22.68
N ASP A 175 -7.80 8.40 -21.96
CA ASP A 175 -7.25 7.10 -21.58
C ASP A 175 -7.82 6.60 -20.24
N TYR A 176 -8.39 7.46 -19.40
CA TYR A 176 -8.97 7.07 -18.10
C TYR A 176 -10.44 6.64 -18.24
N ASN A 177 -10.67 5.65 -19.08
CA ASN A 177 -11.97 5.02 -19.26
C ASN A 177 -11.85 3.50 -19.43
N MET A 178 -13.00 2.84 -19.49
CA MET A 178 -13.10 1.39 -19.59
C MET A 178 -12.47 0.82 -20.86
N GLN A 179 -12.41 1.60 -21.94
CA GLN A 179 -11.75 1.19 -23.18
C GLN A 179 -10.23 1.29 -23.05
N GLY A 180 -9.73 2.32 -22.36
CA GLY A 180 -8.32 2.51 -22.02
C GLY A 180 -7.74 1.33 -21.22
N LEU A 181 -8.52 0.75 -20.31
CA LEU A 181 -8.12 -0.45 -19.54
C LEU A 181 -7.75 -1.66 -20.41
N ARG A 182 -8.26 -1.75 -21.64
CA ARG A 182 -7.93 -2.82 -22.58
C ARG A 182 -6.68 -2.53 -23.42
N LYS A 183 -6.22 -1.26 -23.45
CA LYS A 183 -5.03 -0.87 -24.22
C LYS A 183 -3.82 -1.54 -23.58
N GLN A 184 -3.12 -2.36 -24.37
CA GLN A 184 -1.84 -2.92 -23.96
C GLN A 184 -0.78 -1.83 -24.08
N VAL A 185 -0.17 -1.46 -22.95
CA VAL A 185 1.04 -0.64 -22.96
C VAL A 185 2.21 -1.55 -23.33
N PRO A 186 3.13 -1.13 -24.21
CA PRO A 186 4.33 -1.90 -24.52
C PRO A 186 5.07 -2.31 -23.26
N TRP A 187 5.59 -3.55 -23.25
CA TRP A 187 6.39 -4.05 -22.15
C TRP A 187 7.63 -3.18 -21.98
N ILE A 188 7.87 -2.78 -20.73
CA ILE A 188 9.11 -2.12 -20.33
C ILE A 188 9.84 -3.13 -19.47
N GLU A 189 10.99 -3.60 -19.93
CA GLU A 189 11.91 -4.32 -19.06
C GLU A 189 12.46 -3.32 -18.04
N VAL A 190 12.41 -3.69 -16.77
CA VAL A 190 12.90 -2.85 -15.70
C VAL A 190 14.00 -3.60 -14.97
N GLU A 191 15.19 -3.01 -14.96
CA GLU A 191 16.33 -3.52 -14.21
C GLU A 191 16.12 -3.30 -12.70
N GLY A 192 16.70 -4.17 -11.88
CA GLY A 192 16.68 -4.02 -10.42
C GLY A 192 15.33 -4.32 -9.75
N VAL A 193 14.42 -5.03 -10.42
CA VAL A 193 13.27 -5.66 -9.75
C VAL A 193 13.83 -6.73 -8.81
N LEU A 194 13.55 -6.61 -7.51
CA LEU A 194 14.02 -7.60 -6.54
C LEU A 194 13.36 -8.95 -6.89
N PRO A 195 14.15 -10.05 -6.94
CA PRO A 195 13.57 -11.36 -7.16
C PRO A 195 12.56 -11.66 -6.04
N PRO A 196 11.54 -12.49 -6.31
CA PRO A 196 10.67 -12.99 -5.25
C PRO A 196 11.53 -13.58 -4.14
N LYS A 197 11.39 -13.08 -2.90
CA LYS A 197 12.07 -13.66 -1.75
C LYS A 197 11.47 -15.05 -1.50
N SER A 198 12.28 -16.09 -1.67
CA SER A 198 11.84 -17.50 -1.60
C SER A 198 11.95 -18.13 -0.22
N SER A 199 12.53 -17.44 0.78
CA SER A 199 12.73 -18.01 2.12
C SER A 199 12.24 -17.08 3.25
N TYR A 200 11.72 -17.73 4.30
CA TYR A 200 11.14 -17.14 5.51
C TYR A 200 12.18 -16.64 6.53
N ALA A 201 13.47 -16.65 6.21
CA ALA A 201 14.55 -16.42 7.17
C ALA A 201 14.67 -14.98 7.70
N ASP A 202 13.94 -14.01 7.11
CA ASP A 202 13.98 -12.60 7.49
C ASP A 202 12.77 -12.15 8.34
N LEU A 203 11.94 -13.08 8.85
CA LEU A 203 10.84 -12.68 9.74
C LEU A 203 11.42 -12.21 11.08
N PRO A 204 10.98 -11.07 11.64
CA PRO A 204 11.34 -10.73 13.01
C PRO A 204 10.85 -11.84 13.96
N PRO A 205 11.57 -12.09 15.06
CA PRO A 205 11.15 -13.11 16.04
C PRO A 205 9.71 -12.83 16.50
N GLU A 206 8.93 -13.90 16.70
CA GLU A 206 7.60 -13.78 17.31
C GLU A 206 7.71 -13.07 18.67
N PRO A 207 6.75 -12.20 19.03
CA PRO A 207 6.76 -11.47 20.29
C PRO A 207 6.65 -12.39 21.52
#